data_AF-A0A924DBE8-F1
#
_entry.id   AF-A0A924DBE8-F1
#
_cell.length_a   1.000
_cell.length_b   1.000
_cell.length_c   1.000
_cell.angle_alpha   90.00
_cell.angle_beta   90.00
_cell.angle_gamma   90.00
#
_symmetry.space_group_name_H-M   'P 1'
#
loop_
_entity.id
_entity.type
_entity.pdbx_description
1 polymer ?
#
loop_
_entity_poly.entity_id
_entity_poly.type
_entity_poly.pdbx_seq_one_letter_code
_entity_poly.pdbx_strand_id
1 'polypeptide(L)'
;MRKWSKDAIAEEIQKLHKAEIDLNYAAIADGQVALLRAATRYFGSWRKAVEYAELNYDEIRRYRSWTKERIVERIRDLHSGGEDLSWRFVSTQLDPQLAAAATKKKHFGSWRQAVIASGLDYSTIRRYREWDEETILRELRELSEKGIDLNAKSMESHDITLITAARRRFSSWDQALTAAGLDYRKIVLRTPFKRRSNRAETTADAPAKDAKKA
;
A
#
# COMPACT_ATOMS: atom_id res chain seq x y z
N MET A 1 54.26 15.92 11.24
CA MET A 1 53.25 14.86 11.01
C MET A 1 52.25 14.92 12.16
N ARG A 2 50.99 15.27 11.91
CA ARG A 2 49.98 15.39 12.98
C ARG A 2 49.76 14.01 13.61
N LYS A 3 49.92 13.89 14.93
CA LYS A 3 49.63 12.65 15.67
C LYS A 3 48.14 12.60 15.94
N TRP A 4 47.47 11.57 15.44
CA TRP A 4 46.05 11.34 15.69
C TRP A 4 45.85 10.53 16.97
N SER A 5 44.96 11.01 17.83
CA SER A 5 44.36 10.29 18.95
C SER A 5 42.84 10.40 18.85
N LYS A 6 42.09 9.65 19.66
CA LYS A 6 40.62 9.75 19.70
C LYS A 6 40.17 11.19 20.03
N ASP A 7 40.79 11.82 21.03
CA ASP A 7 40.48 13.18 21.46
C ASP A 7 40.84 14.22 20.39
N ALA A 8 42.02 14.09 19.76
CA ALA A 8 42.44 15.02 18.70
C ALA A 8 41.57 14.92 17.44
N ILE A 9 40.94 13.76 17.18
CA ILE A 9 39.94 13.59 16.12
C ILE A 9 38.63 14.28 16.52
N ALA A 10 38.17 14.09 17.77
CA ALA A 10 36.95 14.70 18.28
C ALA A 10 37.02 16.24 18.29
N GLU A 11 38.13 16.80 18.78
CA GLU A 11 38.41 18.24 18.77
C GLU A 11 38.37 18.82 17.35
N GLU A 12 38.95 18.11 16.38
CA GLU A 12 38.92 18.54 14.99
C GLU A 12 37.50 18.52 14.42
N ILE A 13 36.74 17.45 14.68
CA ILE A 13 35.33 17.36 14.27
C ILE A 13 34.52 18.52 14.85
N GLN A 14 34.69 18.82 16.14
CA GLN A 14 34.01 19.95 16.79
C GLN A 14 34.45 21.30 16.22
N LYS A 15 35.74 21.47 15.91
CA LYS A 15 36.26 22.70 15.28
C LYS A 15 35.63 22.93 13.92
N LEU A 16 35.52 21.87 13.11
CA LEU A 16 34.89 21.94 11.79
C LEU A 16 33.38 22.21 11.88
N HIS A 17 32.71 21.60 12.85
CA HIS A 17 31.30 21.88 13.13
C HIS A 17 31.08 23.36 13.50
N LYS A 18 31.92 23.91 14.40
CA LYS A 18 31.88 25.32 14.79
C LYS A 18 32.20 26.28 13.65
N ALA A 19 32.99 25.83 12.67
CA ALA A 19 33.28 26.59 11.45
C ALA A 19 32.19 26.44 10.37
N GLU A 20 31.06 25.78 10.69
CA GLU A 20 29.94 25.50 9.78
C GLU A 20 30.37 24.74 8.50
N ILE A 21 31.47 23.99 8.58
CA ILE A 21 31.92 23.13 7.49
C ILE A 21 31.03 21.90 7.46
N ASP A 22 30.55 21.55 6.27
CA ASP A 22 29.71 20.38 6.07
C ASP A 22 30.47 19.10 6.49
N LEU A 23 30.01 18.49 7.58
CA LEU A 23 30.58 17.27 8.16
C LEU A 23 30.04 15.99 7.52
N ASN A 24 29.22 16.10 6.47
CA ASN A 24 28.75 14.92 5.76
C ASN A 24 29.94 14.14 5.19
N TYR A 25 29.76 12.83 5.05
CA TYR A 25 30.83 11.93 4.65
C TYR A 25 31.50 12.34 3.32
N ALA A 26 30.73 12.80 2.33
CA ALA A 26 31.26 13.18 1.02
C ALA A 26 32.11 14.45 1.09
N ALA A 27 31.63 15.47 1.81
CA ALA A 27 32.36 16.73 2.02
C ALA A 27 33.70 16.50 2.74
N ILE A 28 33.71 15.63 3.77
CA ILE A 28 34.94 15.27 4.50
C ILE A 28 35.84 14.35 3.67
N ALA A 29 35.28 13.48 2.82
CA ALA A 29 36.06 12.67 1.90
C ALA A 29 36.79 13.53 0.84
N ASP A 30 36.20 14.65 0.41
CA ASP A 30 36.80 15.52 -0.59
C ASP A 30 37.83 16.50 0.04
N GLY A 31 37.51 17.08 1.20
CA GLY A 31 38.35 18.12 1.82
C GLY A 31 39.36 17.61 2.86
N GLN A 32 39.06 16.52 3.57
CA GLN A 32 39.79 16.10 4.77
C GLN A 32 39.97 14.59 4.89
N VAL A 33 40.49 13.97 3.83
CA VAL A 33 40.76 12.52 3.75
C VAL A 33 41.59 12.01 4.93
N ALA A 34 42.57 12.77 5.41
CA ALA A 34 43.43 12.37 6.53
C ALA A 34 42.65 12.21 7.84
N LEU A 35 41.72 13.12 8.11
CA LEU A 35 40.82 13.05 9.27
C LEU A 35 39.86 11.86 9.13
N LEU A 36 39.28 11.65 7.95
CA LEU A 36 38.38 10.53 7.69
C LEU A 36 39.06 9.17 7.90
N ARG A 37 40.28 9.02 7.39
CA ARG A 37 41.10 7.80 7.57
C ARG A 37 41.46 7.58 9.03
N ALA A 38 41.82 8.64 9.76
CA ALA A 38 42.09 8.56 11.18
C ALA A 38 40.83 8.15 11.97
N ALA A 39 39.70 8.81 11.73
CA ALA A 39 38.42 8.46 12.35
C ALA A 39 38.04 7.00 12.09
N THR A 40 38.19 6.52 10.85
CA THR A 40 37.93 5.12 10.48
C THR A 40 38.87 4.16 11.20
N ARG A 41 40.17 4.51 11.34
CA ARG A 41 41.15 3.67 12.04
C ARG A 41 40.89 3.57 13.55
N TYR A 42 40.55 4.69 14.21
CA TYR A 42 40.43 4.74 15.68
C TYR A 42 39.03 4.38 16.21
N PHE A 43 37.98 4.61 15.43
CA PHE A 43 36.59 4.39 15.84
C PHE A 43 35.87 3.33 15.00
N GLY A 44 36.45 2.93 13.85
CA GLY A 44 35.86 1.98 12.92
C GLY A 44 34.90 2.61 11.90
N SER A 45 34.29 3.76 12.20
CA SER A 45 33.43 4.49 11.27
C SER A 45 33.39 5.99 11.56
N TRP A 46 33.06 6.79 10.54
CA TRP A 46 32.85 8.23 10.69
C TRP A 46 31.73 8.55 11.68
N ARG A 47 30.60 7.81 11.61
CA ARG A 47 29.48 7.94 12.58
C ARG A 47 29.98 7.86 14.02
N LYS A 48 30.75 6.83 14.36
CA LYS A 48 31.23 6.64 15.74
C LYS A 48 32.18 7.76 16.19
N ALA A 49 32.99 8.30 15.29
CA ALA A 49 33.86 9.43 15.60
C ALA A 49 33.06 10.73 15.84
N VAL A 50 32.01 10.96 15.05
CA VAL A 50 31.10 12.10 15.21
C VAL A 50 30.28 12.00 16.50
N GLU A 51 29.74 10.81 16.80
CA GLU A 51 29.01 10.55 18.06
C GLU A 51 29.93 10.70 19.28
N TYR A 52 31.20 10.27 19.18
CA TYR A 52 32.21 10.47 20.22
C TYR A 52 32.58 11.95 20.41
N ALA A 53 32.46 12.76 19.37
CA ALA A 53 32.60 14.21 19.44
C ALA A 53 31.36 14.92 20.02
N GLU A 54 30.40 14.16 20.56
CA GLU A 54 29.14 14.64 21.14
C GLU A 54 28.22 15.33 20.12
N LEU A 55 28.37 15.02 18.83
CA LEU A 55 27.51 15.54 17.77
C LEU A 55 26.50 14.48 17.31
N ASN A 56 25.29 14.92 16.99
CA ASN A 56 24.26 14.06 16.43
C ASN A 56 24.56 13.75 14.96
N TYR A 57 25.09 12.56 14.67
CA TYR A 57 25.39 12.14 13.30
C TYR A 57 24.16 12.15 12.38
N ASP A 58 22.95 12.00 12.92
CA ASP A 58 21.73 12.06 12.12
C ASP A 58 21.40 13.44 11.58
N GLU A 59 21.91 14.50 12.20
CA GLU A 59 21.79 15.87 11.70
C GLU A 59 22.86 16.19 10.65
N ILE A 60 24.03 15.54 10.74
CA ILE A 60 25.19 15.77 9.88
C ILE A 60 25.11 15.03 8.54
N ARG A 61 24.53 13.84 8.52
CA ARG A 61 24.51 13.04 7.29
C ARG A 61 23.52 13.58 6.26
N ARG A 62 23.96 13.58 5.00
CA ARG A 62 23.18 14.07 3.85
C ARG A 62 21.82 13.37 3.69
N TYR A 63 21.77 12.06 3.89
CA TYR A 63 20.53 11.28 3.80
C TYR A 63 20.16 10.76 5.18
N ARG A 64 19.14 11.35 5.79
CA ARG A 64 18.58 10.84 7.04
C ARG A 64 17.82 9.53 6.78
N SER A 65 18.10 8.51 7.57
CA SER A 65 17.57 7.16 7.51
C SER A 65 16.28 7.17 8.28
N TRP A 66 15.35 6.39 7.78
CA TRP A 66 14.09 6.19 8.44
C TRP A 66 14.28 5.18 9.57
N THR A 67 13.87 5.57 10.77
CA THR A 67 13.60 4.71 11.91
C THR A 67 12.09 4.69 12.13
N LYS A 68 11.58 3.79 12.99
CA LYS A 68 10.14 3.75 13.28
C LYS A 68 9.68 5.05 13.95
N GLU A 69 10.50 5.55 14.86
CA GLU A 69 10.27 6.76 15.65
C GLU A 69 10.18 7.98 14.73
N ARG A 70 11.14 8.12 13.81
CA ARG A 70 11.17 9.23 12.86
C ARG A 70 10.02 9.17 11.85
N ILE A 71 9.59 7.98 11.44
CA ILE A 71 8.40 7.83 10.60
C ILE A 71 7.16 8.33 11.36
N VAL A 72 6.99 7.93 12.62
CA VAL A 72 5.86 8.33 13.46
C VAL A 72 5.86 9.83 13.70
N GLU A 73 7.01 10.41 14.07
CA GLU A 73 7.18 11.85 14.24
C GLU A 73 6.80 12.59 12.97
N ARG A 74 7.36 12.18 11.82
CA ARG A 74 7.03 12.80 10.53
C ARG A 74 5.54 12.72 10.18
N ILE A 75 4.88 11.59 10.46
CA ILE A 75 3.43 11.44 10.23
C ILE A 75 2.64 12.41 11.12
N ARG A 76 3.04 12.56 12.39
CA ARG A 76 2.40 13.51 13.31
C ARG A 76 2.60 14.96 12.88
N ASP A 77 3.79 15.32 12.40
CA ASP A 77 4.08 16.66 11.89
C ASP A 77 3.22 16.99 10.67
N LEU A 78 3.07 16.04 9.74
CA LEU A 78 2.21 16.22 8.58
C LEU A 78 0.74 16.32 8.99
N HIS A 79 0.30 15.53 9.97
CA HIS A 79 -1.06 15.61 10.50
C HIS A 79 -1.35 16.96 11.18
N SER A 80 -0.43 17.45 12.01
CA SER A 80 -0.58 18.73 12.71
C SER A 80 -0.52 19.91 11.75
N GLY A 81 0.20 19.76 10.63
CA GLY A 81 0.17 20.70 9.50
C GLY A 81 -1.13 20.69 8.69
N GLY A 82 -2.07 19.77 8.95
CA GLY A 82 -3.33 19.65 8.21
C GLY A 82 -3.17 19.04 6.81
N GLU A 83 -2.07 18.33 6.55
CA GLU A 83 -1.81 17.70 5.27
C GLU A 83 -2.70 16.48 5.03
N ASP A 84 -2.99 16.18 3.76
CA ASP A 84 -3.72 14.97 3.40
C ASP A 84 -2.84 13.71 3.58
N LEU A 85 -3.10 12.93 4.62
CA LEU A 85 -2.36 11.69 4.90
C LEU A 85 -2.84 10.47 4.09
N SER A 86 -3.71 10.67 3.10
CA SER A 86 -4.16 9.59 2.23
C SER A 86 -2.96 8.95 1.51
N TRP A 87 -2.93 7.61 1.50
CA TRP A 87 -1.80 6.86 0.94
C TRP A 87 -1.40 7.35 -0.47
N ARG A 88 -2.38 7.61 -1.33
CA ARG A 88 -2.12 8.05 -2.70
C ARG A 88 -1.42 9.41 -2.73
N PHE A 89 -1.88 10.37 -1.93
CA PHE A 89 -1.25 11.69 -1.86
C PHE A 89 0.15 11.62 -1.27
N VAL A 90 0.32 10.91 -0.15
CA VAL A 90 1.63 10.79 0.50
C VAL A 90 2.65 10.08 -0.38
N SER A 91 2.27 8.97 -1.01
CA SER A 91 3.18 8.17 -1.84
C SER A 91 3.57 8.81 -3.18
N THR A 92 2.83 9.80 -3.66
CA THR A 92 3.05 10.37 -5.00
C THR A 92 3.43 11.84 -5.00
N GLN A 93 2.96 12.63 -4.04
CA GLN A 93 3.08 14.09 -4.05
C GLN A 93 3.77 14.62 -2.80
N LEU A 94 3.29 14.26 -1.61
CA LEU A 94 3.73 14.90 -0.37
C LEU A 94 5.11 14.42 0.10
N ASP A 95 5.28 13.10 0.34
CA ASP A 95 6.54 12.55 0.84
C ASP A 95 6.70 11.06 0.42
N PRO A 96 7.12 10.81 -0.84
CA PRO A 96 7.30 9.44 -1.35
C PRO A 96 8.34 8.64 -0.57
N GLN A 97 9.34 9.30 0.02
CA GLN A 97 10.39 8.62 0.80
C GLN A 97 9.86 8.12 2.14
N LEU A 98 9.04 8.92 2.82
CA LEU A 98 8.32 8.51 4.02
C LEU A 98 7.38 7.33 3.72
N ALA A 99 6.57 7.43 2.67
CA ALA A 99 5.64 6.37 2.26
C ALA A 99 6.39 5.04 1.98
N ALA A 100 7.47 5.10 1.20
CA ALA A 100 8.29 3.94 0.90
C ALA A 100 9.02 3.39 2.14
N ALA A 101 9.35 4.23 3.11
CA ALA A 101 9.96 3.79 4.35
C ALA A 101 8.97 3.10 5.29
N ALA A 102 7.77 3.66 5.44
CA ALA A 102 6.71 3.13 6.29
C ALA A 102 6.26 1.72 5.87
N THR A 103 6.19 1.46 4.55
CA THR A 103 5.78 0.15 4.01
C THR A 103 6.85 -0.94 4.10
N LYS A 104 8.09 -0.63 4.48
CA LYS A 104 9.12 -1.67 4.66
C LYS A 104 8.80 -2.56 5.86
N LYS A 105 8.92 -3.87 5.68
CA LYS A 105 8.70 -4.88 6.74
C LYS A 105 9.52 -4.62 8.02
N LYS A 106 10.74 -4.11 7.88
CA LYS A 106 11.61 -3.77 9.03
C LYS A 106 11.10 -2.60 9.87
N HIS A 107 10.19 -1.79 9.32
CA HIS A 107 9.52 -0.72 10.05
C HIS A 107 8.09 -1.18 10.38
N PHE A 108 7.08 -0.69 9.68
CA PHE A 108 5.68 -1.01 9.97
C PHE A 108 5.10 -2.05 9.01
N GLY A 109 5.65 -2.21 7.82
CA GLY A 109 5.16 -3.16 6.81
C GLY A 109 3.95 -2.65 6.01
N SER A 110 3.21 -1.66 6.51
CA SER A 110 2.13 -0.98 5.79
C SER A 110 1.95 0.47 6.25
N TRP A 111 1.40 1.30 5.37
CA TRP A 111 1.04 2.69 5.71
C TRP A 111 0.01 2.74 6.83
N ARG A 112 -1.01 1.89 6.77
CA ARG A 112 -2.04 1.73 7.82
C ARG A 112 -1.41 1.53 9.19
N GLN A 113 -0.46 0.61 9.32
CA GLN A 113 0.20 0.35 10.60
C GLN A 113 1.06 1.52 11.07
N ALA A 114 1.71 2.25 10.16
CA ALA A 114 2.48 3.44 10.52
C ALA A 114 1.58 4.59 11.02
N VAL A 115 0.43 4.81 10.38
CA VAL A 115 -0.56 5.81 10.80
C VAL A 115 -1.15 5.47 12.16
N ILE A 116 -1.55 4.20 12.37
CA ILE A 116 -2.06 3.73 13.67
C ILE A 116 -1.00 3.87 14.76
N ALA A 117 0.26 3.50 14.48
CA ALA A 117 1.36 3.68 15.42
C ALA A 117 1.65 5.15 15.76
N SER A 118 1.21 6.07 14.89
CA SER A 118 1.29 7.50 15.13
C SER A 118 0.20 8.03 16.08
N GLY A 119 -0.74 7.18 16.48
CA GLY A 119 -1.88 7.53 17.33
C GLY A 119 -3.05 8.13 16.57
N LEU A 120 -3.06 7.99 15.24
CA LEU A 120 -4.10 8.53 14.38
C LEU A 120 -5.09 7.43 14.00
N ASP A 121 -6.36 7.80 13.91
CA ASP A 121 -7.37 6.90 13.35
C ASP A 121 -7.22 6.84 11.83
N TYR A 122 -6.82 5.68 11.32
CA TYR A 122 -6.67 5.48 9.88
C TYR A 122 -8.01 5.56 9.13
N SER A 123 -9.14 5.34 9.81
CA SER A 123 -10.48 5.39 9.20
C SER A 123 -10.82 6.77 8.66
N THR A 124 -10.34 7.83 9.31
CA THR A 124 -10.59 9.23 8.93
C THR A 124 -9.65 9.71 7.81
N ILE A 125 -8.50 9.06 7.67
CA ILE A 125 -7.44 9.42 6.69
C ILE A 125 -7.65 8.70 5.36
N ARG A 126 -8.26 7.52 5.39
CA ARG A 126 -8.42 6.66 4.23
C ARG A 126 -9.56 7.14 3.34
N ARG A 127 -9.26 7.30 2.04
CA ARG A 127 -10.24 7.76 1.03
C ARG A 127 -11.20 6.69 0.50
N TYR A 128 -10.86 5.41 0.61
CA TYR A 128 -11.66 4.32 0.03
C TYR A 128 -12.24 3.44 1.13
N ARG A 129 -13.32 2.70 0.86
CA ARG A 129 -13.90 1.77 1.84
C ARG A 129 -13.19 0.43 1.85
N GLU A 130 -12.83 -0.08 3.04
CA GLU A 130 -12.11 -1.36 3.21
C GLU A 130 -13.11 -2.50 3.12
N TRP A 131 -12.80 -3.48 2.28
CA TRP A 131 -13.66 -4.63 2.05
C TRP A 131 -12.93 -5.88 2.54
N ASP A 132 -13.24 -6.29 3.75
CA ASP A 132 -12.97 -7.63 4.26
C ASP A 132 -14.24 -8.50 4.16
N GLU A 133 -14.07 -9.80 4.37
CA GLU A 133 -15.16 -10.76 4.28
C GLU A 133 -16.30 -10.40 5.24
N GLU A 134 -15.99 -10.07 6.49
CA GLU A 134 -16.99 -9.71 7.50
C GLU A 134 -17.79 -8.46 7.13
N THR A 135 -17.14 -7.41 6.65
CA THR A 135 -17.78 -6.17 6.21
C THR A 135 -18.65 -6.42 4.98
N ILE A 136 -18.21 -7.24 4.03
CA ILE A 136 -19.04 -7.63 2.87
C ILE A 136 -20.29 -8.35 3.36
N LEU A 137 -20.14 -9.35 4.24
CA LEU A 137 -21.28 -10.14 4.75
C LEU A 137 -22.27 -9.29 5.54
N ARG A 138 -21.78 -8.38 6.40
CA ARG A 138 -22.61 -7.43 7.15
C ARG A 138 -23.42 -6.54 6.21
N GLU A 139 -22.78 -5.95 5.21
CA GLU A 139 -23.45 -5.08 4.23
C GLU A 139 -24.50 -5.82 3.43
N LEU A 140 -24.21 -7.05 2.99
CA LEU A 140 -25.18 -7.88 2.28
C LEU A 140 -26.45 -8.14 3.12
N ARG A 141 -26.28 -8.41 4.42
CA ARG A 141 -27.42 -8.60 5.34
C ARG A 141 -28.19 -7.31 5.54
N GLU A 142 -27.52 -6.19 5.79
CA GLU A 142 -28.17 -4.89 5.95
C GLU A 142 -28.95 -4.46 4.71
N LEU A 143 -28.39 -4.67 3.52
CA LEU A 143 -29.08 -4.38 2.25
C LEU A 143 -30.31 -5.27 2.06
N SER A 144 -30.21 -6.55 2.44
CA SER A 144 -31.35 -7.49 2.42
C SER A 144 -32.45 -7.06 3.40
N GLU A 145 -32.09 -6.63 4.60
CA GLU A 145 -33.05 -6.13 5.62
C GLU A 145 -33.73 -4.85 5.17
N LYS A 146 -33.01 -3.97 4.46
CA LYS A 146 -33.55 -2.76 3.82
C LYS A 146 -34.42 -3.06 2.59
N GLY A 147 -34.53 -4.33 2.17
CA GLY A 147 -35.33 -4.74 1.02
C GLY A 147 -34.76 -4.32 -0.33
N ILE A 148 -33.45 -4.02 -0.41
CA ILE A 148 -32.79 -3.66 -1.65
C ILE A 148 -32.58 -4.91 -2.50
N ASP A 149 -32.87 -4.84 -3.79
CA ASP A 149 -32.67 -5.97 -4.71
C ASP A 149 -31.16 -6.26 -4.86
N LEU A 150 -30.75 -7.43 -4.34
CA LEU A 150 -29.37 -7.93 -4.35
C LEU A 150 -28.99 -8.67 -5.65
N ASN A 151 -29.87 -8.66 -6.66
CA ASN A 151 -29.52 -8.99 -8.04
C ASN A 151 -28.23 -8.27 -8.49
N ALA A 152 -27.32 -9.00 -9.13
CA ALA A 152 -26.06 -8.45 -9.62
C ALA A 152 -26.22 -7.17 -10.47
N LYS A 153 -27.25 -7.08 -11.31
CA LYS A 153 -27.53 -5.89 -12.14
C LYS A 153 -28.01 -4.69 -11.32
N SER A 154 -28.84 -4.94 -10.31
CA SER A 154 -29.28 -3.92 -9.35
C SER A 154 -28.07 -3.40 -8.56
N MET A 155 -27.24 -4.32 -8.06
CA MET A 155 -26.04 -3.98 -7.30
C MET A 155 -24.94 -3.31 -8.11
N GLU A 156 -24.80 -3.60 -9.41
CA GLU A 156 -23.89 -2.85 -10.27
C GLU A 156 -24.27 -1.36 -10.38
N SER A 157 -25.56 -1.05 -10.28
CA SER A 157 -26.06 0.34 -10.29
C SER A 157 -26.03 0.98 -8.90
N HIS A 158 -26.29 0.19 -7.84
CA HIS A 158 -26.32 0.67 -6.46
C HIS A 158 -24.93 0.82 -5.82
N ASP A 159 -24.09 -0.22 -5.89
CA ASP A 159 -22.73 -0.22 -5.35
C ASP A 159 -21.83 -1.21 -6.10
N ILE A 160 -21.19 -0.70 -7.17
CA ILE A 160 -20.23 -1.46 -7.96
C ILE A 160 -18.99 -1.89 -7.14
N THR A 161 -18.67 -1.19 -6.05
CA THR A 161 -17.51 -1.51 -5.23
C THR A 161 -17.75 -2.73 -4.36
N LEU A 162 -18.96 -2.87 -3.80
CA LEU A 162 -19.39 -4.04 -3.04
C LEU A 162 -19.40 -5.30 -3.91
N ILE A 163 -20.00 -5.26 -5.11
CA ILE A 163 -20.06 -6.44 -5.98
C ILE A 163 -18.66 -6.88 -6.44
N THR A 164 -17.79 -5.91 -6.75
CA THR A 164 -16.41 -6.20 -7.14
C THR A 164 -15.62 -6.79 -5.98
N ALA A 165 -15.80 -6.26 -4.78
CA ALA A 165 -15.13 -6.76 -3.58
C ALA A 165 -15.60 -8.17 -3.20
N ALA A 166 -16.91 -8.41 -3.22
CA ALA A 166 -17.51 -9.71 -2.95
C ALA A 166 -17.02 -10.79 -3.92
N ARG A 167 -17.02 -10.51 -5.23
CA ARG A 167 -16.48 -11.42 -6.26
C ARG A 167 -14.99 -11.73 -6.04
N ARG A 168 -14.19 -10.75 -5.60
CA ARG A 168 -12.75 -10.95 -5.33
C ARG A 168 -12.47 -11.81 -4.09
N ARG A 169 -13.32 -11.73 -3.06
CA ARG A 169 -13.12 -12.44 -1.78
C ARG A 169 -13.76 -13.82 -1.76
N PHE A 170 -14.97 -13.94 -2.29
CA PHE A 170 -15.76 -15.17 -2.25
C PHE A 170 -15.80 -15.89 -3.61
N SER A 171 -14.95 -15.53 -4.56
CA SER A 171 -14.90 -16.04 -5.95
C SER A 171 -16.11 -15.71 -6.83
N SER A 172 -17.31 -15.60 -6.26
CA SER A 172 -18.54 -15.25 -6.99
C SER A 172 -19.56 -14.53 -6.10
N TRP A 173 -20.54 -13.88 -6.74
CA TRP A 173 -21.61 -13.15 -6.03
C TRP A 173 -22.60 -14.08 -5.33
N ASP A 174 -22.90 -15.22 -5.94
CA ASP A 174 -23.74 -16.27 -5.35
C ASP A 174 -23.11 -16.88 -4.09
N GLN A 175 -21.79 -17.10 -4.09
CA GLN A 175 -21.07 -17.59 -2.92
C GLN A 175 -21.05 -16.55 -1.80
N ALA A 176 -20.86 -15.27 -2.14
CA ALA A 176 -20.94 -14.19 -1.14
C ALA A 176 -22.33 -14.08 -0.50
N LEU A 177 -23.41 -14.16 -1.29
CA LEU A 177 -24.78 -14.16 -0.78
C LEU A 177 -25.08 -15.40 0.09
N THR A 178 -24.64 -16.57 -0.36
CA THR A 178 -24.81 -17.82 0.40
C THR A 178 -24.06 -17.76 1.74
N ALA A 179 -22.83 -17.24 1.74
CA ALA A 179 -22.04 -17.03 2.94
C ALA A 179 -22.68 -15.99 3.89
N ALA A 180 -23.43 -15.02 3.35
CA ALA A 180 -24.20 -14.06 4.14
C ALA A 180 -25.46 -14.67 4.76
N GLY A 181 -25.80 -15.92 4.42
CA GLY A 181 -27.03 -16.60 4.85
C GLY A 181 -28.24 -16.30 3.96
N LEU A 182 -28.01 -15.73 2.77
CA LEU A 182 -29.04 -15.32 1.83
C LEU A 182 -29.23 -16.38 0.74
N ASP A 183 -30.48 -16.69 0.42
CA ASP A 183 -30.80 -17.65 -0.63
C ASP A 183 -30.74 -16.97 -2.01
N TYR A 184 -29.59 -17.14 -2.69
CA TYR A 184 -29.35 -16.62 -4.02
C TYR A 184 -30.46 -16.96 -5.03
N ARG A 185 -31.08 -18.15 -4.94
CA ARG A 185 -32.11 -18.58 -5.90
C ARG A 185 -33.42 -17.81 -5.74
N LYS A 186 -33.71 -17.33 -4.52
CA LYS A 186 -34.88 -16.47 -4.26
C LYS A 186 -34.63 -15.05 -4.74
N ILE A 187 -33.38 -14.59 -4.70
CA ILE A 187 -32.99 -13.23 -5.10
C ILE A 187 -32.90 -13.12 -6.63
N VAL A 188 -32.24 -14.08 -7.28
CA VAL A 188 -32.11 -14.12 -8.74
C VAL A 188 -33.19 -15.02 -9.29
N LEU A 189 -34.43 -14.56 -9.30
CA LEU A 189 -35.50 -15.18 -10.07
C LEU A 189 -35.15 -15.09 -11.57
N ARG A 190 -34.30 -16.01 -12.04
CA ARG A 190 -34.08 -16.24 -13.46
C ARG A 190 -35.32 -16.98 -13.96
N THR A 191 -36.15 -16.29 -14.73
CA THR A 191 -37.16 -16.96 -15.55
C THR A 191 -36.45 -18.07 -16.36
N PRO A 192 -36.89 -19.33 -16.28
CA PRO A 192 -36.22 -20.42 -16.98
C PRO A 192 -36.14 -20.09 -18.47
N PHE A 193 -34.93 -20.15 -19.03
CA PHE A 193 -34.72 -19.94 -20.46
C PHE A 193 -35.46 -21.04 -21.23
N LYS A 194 -36.60 -20.71 -21.84
CA LYS A 194 -37.34 -21.65 -22.71
C LYS A 194 -36.52 -21.90 -23.97
N ARG A 195 -35.81 -23.04 -24.03
CA ARG A 195 -35.27 -23.56 -25.30
C ARG A 195 -36.44 -23.85 -26.24
N ARG A 196 -36.51 -23.15 -27.39
CA ARG A 196 -37.38 -23.57 -28.50
C ARG A 196 -36.84 -24.89 -29.06
N SER A 197 -37.58 -25.98 -28.90
CA SER A 197 -37.27 -27.25 -29.54
C SER A 197 -37.72 -27.21 -31.01
N ASN A 198 -36.79 -27.09 -31.94
CA ASN A 198 -37.07 -27.40 -33.35
C ASN A 198 -37.04 -28.92 -33.51
N ARG A 199 -38.22 -29.56 -33.45
CA ARG A 199 -38.42 -30.91 -33.98
C ARG A 199 -39.08 -30.73 -35.34
N ALA A 200 -38.25 -30.61 -36.39
CA ALA A 200 -38.75 -30.68 -37.76
C ALA A 200 -39.06 -32.14 -38.08
N GLU A 201 -40.29 -32.39 -38.48
CA GLU A 201 -40.82 -33.66 -38.97
C GLU A 201 -40.07 -34.09 -40.22
N THR A 202 -39.39 -35.24 -40.15
CA THR A 202 -38.90 -35.94 -41.33
C THR A 202 -40.05 -36.80 -41.86
N THR A 203 -40.88 -36.25 -42.75
CA THR A 203 -41.79 -37.06 -43.58
C THR A 203 -41.14 -37.30 -44.94
N ALA A 204 -41.04 -38.59 -45.27
CA ALA A 204 -40.63 -39.16 -46.54
C ALA A 204 -41.41 -38.58 -47.73
N ASP A 205 -40.74 -38.35 -48.87
CA ASP A 205 -41.03 -39.05 -50.13
C ASP A 205 -39.98 -38.62 -51.18
N ALA A 206 -39.37 -39.58 -51.89
CA ALA A 206 -38.44 -39.31 -52.98
C ALA A 206 -38.84 -40.16 -54.19
N PRO A 207 -39.23 -39.56 -55.33
CA PRO A 207 -39.46 -40.34 -56.53
C PRO A 207 -38.15 -40.52 -57.29
N ALA A 208 -37.94 -41.75 -57.74
CA ALA A 208 -36.92 -42.15 -58.69
C ALA A 208 -37.05 -41.38 -60.02
N LYS A 209 -35.92 -41.00 -60.62
CA LYS A 209 -35.85 -40.62 -62.03
C LYS A 209 -34.82 -41.51 -62.75
N ASP A 210 -35.39 -42.42 -63.52
CA ASP A 210 -34.78 -43.11 -64.64
C ASP A 210 -34.70 -42.20 -65.89
N ALA A 211 -33.79 -42.58 -66.78
CA ALA A 211 -33.85 -42.48 -68.25
C ALA A 211 -33.48 -41.17 -69.00
N LYS A 212 -32.30 -41.27 -69.64
CA LYS A 212 -32.02 -41.19 -71.11
C LYS A 212 -32.12 -39.87 -71.91
N LYS A 213 -31.10 -39.77 -72.79
CA LYS A 213 -31.01 -39.13 -74.13
C LYS A 213 -30.91 -37.59 -74.12
N ALA A 214 -30.10 -36.94 -74.94
CA ALA A 214 -29.33 -37.32 -76.13
C ALA A 214 -28.03 -36.51 -76.20
#